data_AF-A0A935ZDQ9-F1
#
_entry.id   AF-A0A935ZDQ9-F1
#
_cell.length_a   1.000
_cell.length_b   1.000
_cell.length_c   1.000
_cell.angle_alpha   90.00
_cell.angle_beta   90.00
_cell.angle_gamma   90.00
#
_symmetry.space_group_name_H-M   'P 1'
#
loop_
_entity.id
_entity.type
_entity.pdbx_description
1 polymer ?
#
loop_
_entity_poly.entity_id
_entity_poly.type
_entity_poly.pdbx_seq_one_letter_code
_entity_poly.pdbx_strand_id
1 'polypeptide(L)'
;MTRRTRWIPLVALLASSALASACDDHDDEGAEEHGAGHDHDHDTGEGEFGPPTESVCPEGSTLTWENFGNTFMQTYCTRCHASTLTGADRQGAPLYHDFDSLQGVLAVADHVDQKAAAGPAATNELMPISAPTPTLEERQKLGEWLACELAKM
;
A
#
# COMPACT_ATOMS: atom_id res chain seq x y z
N MET A 1 -37.69 -39.19 22.18
CA MET A 1 -37.10 -39.85 21.00
C MET A 1 -35.78 -39.13 20.66
N THR A 2 -34.68 -39.26 21.41
CA THR A 2 -33.61 -40.30 21.38
C THR A 2 -32.93 -40.55 20.04
N ARG A 3 -31.71 -39.99 19.89
CA ARG A 3 -30.43 -40.55 19.38
C ARG A 3 -29.46 -39.36 19.28
N ARG A 4 -28.41 -39.12 20.08
CA ARG A 4 -27.28 -39.95 20.60
C ARG A 4 -26.67 -40.85 19.53
N THR A 5 -25.50 -40.47 19.00
CA THR A 5 -24.22 -41.25 18.99
C THR A 5 -23.12 -40.49 18.23
N ARG A 6 -22.03 -40.08 18.90
CA ARG A 6 -20.64 -40.67 18.89
C ARG A 6 -19.78 -40.16 17.71
N TRP A 7 -18.87 -39.20 17.90
CA TRP A 7 -17.48 -39.36 18.38
C TRP A 7 -16.70 -40.47 17.66
N ILE A 8 -15.81 -40.04 16.75
CA ILE A 8 -14.69 -40.83 16.22
C ILE A 8 -13.45 -39.92 16.30
N PRO A 9 -12.52 -40.18 17.24
CA PRO A 9 -11.12 -39.80 17.05
C PRO A 9 -10.26 -41.06 17.04
N LEU A 10 -9.66 -41.34 15.89
CA LEU A 10 -8.57 -42.30 15.68
C LEU A 10 -7.76 -41.74 14.50
N VAL A 11 -6.45 -41.83 14.41
CA VAL A 11 -5.36 -42.27 15.29
C VAL A 11 -4.10 -41.71 14.63
N ALA A 12 -3.09 -41.44 15.46
CA ALA A 12 -1.76 -41.00 15.08
C ALA A 12 -1.10 -41.85 13.98
N LEU A 13 -0.26 -41.22 13.13
CA LEU A 13 0.99 -41.83 12.73
C LEU A 13 2.02 -40.79 12.27
N LEU A 14 3.19 -40.94 12.87
CA LEU A 14 4.44 -40.21 12.69
C LEU A 14 5.01 -40.39 11.29
N ALA A 15 5.65 -39.33 10.76
CA ALA A 15 6.94 -39.45 10.07
C ALA A 15 7.59 -38.07 9.95
N SER A 16 8.48 -37.76 10.89
CA SER A 16 9.50 -36.74 10.71
C SER A 16 10.46 -37.17 9.59
N SER A 17 10.78 -36.26 8.68
CA SER A 17 11.91 -36.42 7.76
C SER A 17 12.47 -35.03 7.49
N ALA A 18 13.39 -34.60 8.37
CA ALA A 18 14.27 -33.48 8.12
C ALA A 18 15.38 -33.97 7.18
N LEU A 19 15.39 -33.46 5.95
CA LEU A 19 16.53 -33.56 5.05
C LEU A 19 17.23 -32.20 5.08
N ALA A 20 18.25 -32.10 5.95
CA ALA A 20 19.25 -31.06 5.86
C ALA A 20 20.13 -31.37 4.64
N SER A 21 19.96 -30.59 3.57
CA SER A 21 20.92 -30.56 2.46
C SER A 21 21.93 -29.46 2.78
N ALA A 22 23.08 -29.87 3.30
CA ALA A 22 24.28 -29.07 3.32
C ALA A 22 24.89 -29.08 1.91
N CYS A 23 25.15 -27.89 1.37
CA CYS A 23 26.11 -27.64 0.29
C CYS A 23 26.85 -26.35 0.72
N ASP A 24 27.96 -26.52 1.42
CA ASP A 24 29.34 -26.57 0.91
C ASP A 24 29.88 -25.15 0.66
N ASP A 25 30.80 -24.78 1.55
CA ASP A 25 31.59 -23.56 1.64
C ASP A 25 32.25 -23.17 0.30
N HIS A 26 32.16 -21.89 -0.03
CA HIS A 26 33.18 -21.22 -0.83
C HIS A 26 33.77 -20.10 0.01
N ASP A 27 34.93 -20.38 0.58
CA ASP A 27 35.91 -19.39 1.00
C ASP A 27 36.33 -18.59 -0.24
N ASP A 28 36.06 -17.27 -0.27
CA ASP A 28 36.91 -16.35 -1.02
C ASP A 28 37.14 -15.10 -0.17
N GLU A 29 38.36 -15.02 0.34
CA GLU A 29 38.89 -13.96 1.16
C GLU A 29 39.12 -12.71 0.32
N GLY A 30 38.36 -11.65 0.61
CA GLY A 30 38.55 -10.32 0.04
C GLY A 30 38.43 -9.26 1.12
N ALA A 31 39.43 -9.17 1.99
CA ALA A 31 39.65 -7.97 2.80
C ALA A 31 40.29 -6.89 1.90
N GLU A 32 39.76 -5.67 1.95
CA GLU A 32 40.49 -4.41 2.21
C GLU A 32 39.47 -3.28 2.46
N GLU A 33 39.20 -3.05 3.75
CA GLU A 33 39.27 -1.75 4.44
C GLU A 33 39.10 -0.47 3.58
N HIS A 34 37.87 0.02 3.49
CA HIS A 34 37.62 1.47 3.50
C HIS A 34 36.48 1.79 4.46
N GLY A 35 36.85 2.02 5.71
CA GLY A 35 36.00 2.64 6.69
C GLY A 35 35.64 4.06 6.27
N ALA A 36 34.35 4.29 6.09
CA ALA A 36 33.67 5.43 6.68
C ALA A 36 32.37 4.86 7.24
N GLY A 37 32.22 4.93 8.57
CA GLY A 37 30.98 4.55 9.24
C GLY A 37 29.83 5.27 8.57
N HIS A 38 29.02 4.52 7.85
CA HIS A 38 27.67 4.95 7.57
C HIS A 38 26.88 4.54 8.79
N ASP A 39 26.93 5.43 9.78
CA ASP A 39 25.96 5.47 10.85
C ASP A 39 24.60 5.50 10.13
N HIS A 40 23.95 4.34 10.05
CA HIS A 40 22.55 4.24 9.73
C HIS A 40 21.79 4.85 10.92
N ASP A 41 21.87 6.18 11.03
CA ASP A 41 20.79 6.94 11.60
C ASP A 41 19.56 6.51 10.82
N HIS A 42 18.68 5.85 11.54
CA HIS A 42 17.38 5.37 11.10
C HIS A 42 16.52 6.62 10.87
N ASP A 43 16.89 7.39 9.85
CA ASP A 43 16.17 8.56 9.38
C ASP A 43 14.79 8.09 8.94
N THR A 44 13.79 8.62 9.62
CA THR A 44 12.40 8.19 9.56
C THR A 44 11.78 8.61 8.23
N GLY A 45 12.17 7.97 7.12
CA GLY A 45 11.38 7.90 5.89
C GLY A 45 10.88 9.23 5.30
N GLU A 46 11.52 10.37 5.61
CA GLU A 46 10.98 11.70 5.27
C GLU A 46 11.04 12.02 3.76
N GLY A 47 11.73 11.19 2.97
CA GLY A 47 11.86 11.35 1.52
C GLY A 47 10.86 10.54 0.69
N GLU A 48 10.21 9.53 1.25
CA GLU A 48 9.33 8.66 0.46
C GLU A 48 7.86 9.04 0.62
N PHE A 49 7.37 9.36 1.81
CA PHE A 49 5.97 9.71 2.05
C PHE A 49 5.86 11.14 2.58
N GLY A 50 4.84 11.87 2.16
CA GLY A 50 4.46 13.12 2.81
C GLY A 50 3.78 12.86 4.16
N PRO A 51 3.64 13.89 5.01
CA PRO A 51 2.91 13.76 6.25
C PRO A 51 1.42 13.45 6.00
N PRO A 52 0.73 12.80 6.95
CA PRO A 52 -0.72 12.65 6.90
C PRO A 52 -1.41 14.00 6.73
N THR A 53 -2.45 14.08 5.90
CA THR A 53 -3.14 15.35 5.64
C THR A 53 -4.11 15.75 6.75
N GLU A 54 -4.43 14.80 7.65
CA GLU A 54 -5.43 14.93 8.72
C GLU A 54 -6.81 15.35 8.21
N SER A 55 -7.14 14.95 6.97
CA SER A 55 -8.48 15.12 6.42
C SER A 55 -9.50 14.33 7.25
N VAL A 56 -10.66 14.95 7.49
CA VAL A 56 -11.79 14.34 8.18
C VAL A 56 -12.98 14.29 7.24
N CYS A 57 -13.90 13.34 7.46
CA CYS A 57 -15.16 13.32 6.72
C CYS A 57 -16.12 14.37 7.30
N PRO A 58 -16.47 15.44 6.59
CA PRO A 58 -17.42 16.42 7.08
C PRO A 58 -18.85 15.86 7.04
N GLU A 59 -19.69 16.34 7.96
CA GLU A 59 -21.13 16.05 7.91
C GLU A 59 -21.71 16.53 6.57
N GLY A 60 -22.44 15.65 5.89
CA GLY A 60 -23.07 15.97 4.62
C GLY A 60 -22.15 15.92 3.40
N SER A 61 -20.92 15.39 3.53
CA SER A 61 -20.11 15.06 2.35
C SER A 61 -20.91 14.19 1.38
N THR A 62 -20.84 14.55 0.10
CA THR A 62 -21.51 13.82 -0.99
C THR A 62 -20.54 13.01 -1.81
N LEU A 63 -19.22 13.04 -1.52
CA LEU A 63 -18.21 12.34 -2.31
C LEU A 63 -18.32 10.83 -2.11
N THR A 64 -18.41 10.10 -3.22
CA THR A 64 -18.41 8.64 -3.26
C THR A 64 -17.44 8.13 -4.31
N TRP A 65 -17.15 6.84 -4.27
CA TRP A 65 -16.43 6.17 -5.36
C TRP A 65 -17.06 6.45 -6.72
N GLU A 66 -18.39 6.34 -6.84
CA GLU A 66 -19.11 6.46 -8.12
C GLU A 66 -19.10 7.87 -8.69
N ASN A 67 -19.18 8.90 -7.84
CA ASN A 67 -19.30 10.28 -8.30
C ASN A 67 -17.97 11.05 -8.31
N PHE A 68 -16.94 10.57 -7.61
CA PHE A 68 -15.65 11.24 -7.50
C PHE A 68 -14.47 10.27 -7.58
N GLY A 69 -14.36 9.34 -6.63
CA GLY A 69 -13.13 8.55 -6.42
C GLY A 69 -12.67 7.80 -7.67
N ASN A 70 -13.58 7.12 -8.35
CA ASN A 70 -13.29 6.35 -9.56
C ASN A 70 -12.76 7.23 -10.70
N THR A 71 -13.34 8.42 -10.89
CA THR A 71 -12.91 9.35 -11.92
C THR A 71 -11.53 9.92 -11.58
N PHE A 72 -11.33 10.35 -10.33
CA PHE A 72 -10.03 10.86 -9.87
C PHE A 72 -8.91 9.84 -10.11
N MET A 73 -9.10 8.59 -9.69
CA MET A 73 -8.10 7.54 -9.87
C MET A 73 -7.81 7.25 -11.35
N GLN A 74 -8.85 7.19 -12.19
CA GLN A 74 -8.66 6.97 -13.62
C GLN A 74 -7.93 8.13 -14.31
N THR A 75 -8.19 9.37 -13.90
CA THR A 75 -7.56 10.55 -14.49
C THR A 75 -6.08 10.64 -14.13
N TYR A 76 -5.73 10.37 -12.86
CA TYR A 76 -4.40 10.70 -12.35
C TYR A 76 -3.52 9.49 -12.04
N CYS A 77 -4.09 8.34 -11.72
CA CYS A 77 -3.35 7.27 -11.03
C CYS A 77 -3.19 6.00 -11.89
N THR A 78 -4.24 5.55 -12.57
CA THR A 78 -4.28 4.21 -13.21
C THR A 78 -3.34 4.05 -14.40
N ARG A 79 -2.77 5.13 -14.96
CA ARG A 79 -1.75 5.06 -16.01
C ARG A 79 -0.53 4.23 -15.60
N CYS A 80 -0.20 4.22 -14.31
CA CYS A 80 0.90 3.42 -13.75
C CYS A 80 0.38 2.37 -12.75
N HIS A 81 -0.76 2.64 -12.12
CA HIS A 81 -1.30 1.87 -10.99
C HIS A 81 -2.55 1.03 -11.33
N ALA A 82 -2.80 0.68 -12.59
CA ALA A 82 -3.89 -0.26 -12.88
C ALA A 82 -3.45 -1.72 -12.60
N SER A 83 -4.35 -2.54 -12.06
CA SER A 83 -4.12 -3.97 -11.79
C SER A 83 -3.71 -4.78 -13.02
N THR A 84 -4.08 -4.30 -14.22
CA THR A 84 -3.76 -4.94 -15.50
C THR A 84 -2.33 -4.67 -15.98
N LEU A 85 -1.63 -3.69 -15.40
CA LEU A 85 -0.26 -3.32 -15.79
C LEU A 85 0.76 -4.18 -15.04
N THR A 86 1.80 -4.61 -15.77
CA THR A 86 2.88 -5.43 -15.22
C THR A 86 4.24 -4.96 -15.74
N GLY A 87 5.32 -5.33 -15.04
CA GLY A 87 6.69 -5.04 -15.47
C GLY A 87 6.94 -3.55 -15.71
N ALA A 88 7.52 -3.24 -16.87
CA ALA A 88 7.88 -1.87 -17.26
C ALA A 88 6.67 -0.95 -17.43
N ASP A 89 5.48 -1.49 -17.76
CA ASP A 89 4.27 -0.67 -17.97
C ASP A 89 3.79 0.01 -16.69
N ARG A 90 4.14 -0.54 -15.52
CA ARG A 90 3.87 0.08 -14.21
C ARG A 90 4.75 1.30 -13.93
N GLN A 91 5.80 1.55 -14.71
CA GLN A 91 6.71 2.69 -14.53
C GLN A 91 7.26 2.80 -13.09
N GLY A 92 7.53 1.65 -12.46
CA GLY A 92 8.01 1.58 -11.08
C GLY A 92 6.91 1.66 -10.02
N ALA A 93 5.63 1.75 -10.38
CA ALA A 93 4.53 1.66 -9.43
C ALA A 93 4.57 0.31 -8.70
N PRO A 94 4.56 0.30 -7.35
CA PRO A 94 4.63 -0.92 -6.57
C PRO A 94 3.50 -1.90 -6.91
N LEU A 95 3.77 -3.19 -6.71
CA LEU A 95 2.74 -4.22 -6.79
C LEU A 95 1.71 -4.01 -5.67
N TYR A 96 0.45 -4.35 -5.94
CA TYR A 96 -0.69 -4.21 -5.02
C TYR A 96 -1.13 -2.77 -4.70
N HIS A 97 -0.46 -1.74 -5.24
CA HIS A 97 -0.99 -0.38 -5.35
C HIS A 97 -1.85 -0.25 -6.60
N ASP A 98 -2.96 -0.98 -6.63
CA ASP A 98 -3.85 -1.07 -7.78
C ASP A 98 -5.09 -0.18 -7.58
N PHE A 99 -5.17 0.91 -8.34
CA PHE A 99 -6.12 2.01 -8.12
C PHE A 99 -7.30 2.02 -9.10
N ASP A 100 -7.52 0.93 -9.82
CA ASP A 100 -8.67 0.68 -10.68
C ASP A 100 -9.86 0.03 -9.94
N SER A 101 -9.80 -0.09 -8.61
CA SER A 101 -10.91 -0.52 -7.76
C SER A 101 -10.92 0.20 -6.41
N LEU A 102 -12.11 0.37 -5.82
CA LEU A 102 -12.27 0.96 -4.49
C LEU A 102 -11.45 0.19 -3.44
N GLN A 103 -11.53 -1.14 -3.46
CA GLN A 103 -10.82 -1.99 -2.50
C GLN A 103 -9.29 -1.82 -2.60
N GLY A 104 -8.76 -1.72 -3.82
CA GLY A 104 -7.32 -1.55 -4.02
C GLY A 104 -6.81 -0.19 -3.54
N VAL A 105 -7.60 0.87 -3.69
CA VAL A 105 -7.29 2.18 -3.09
C VAL A 105 -7.31 2.09 -1.56
N LEU A 106 -8.40 1.57 -0.98
CA LEU A 106 -8.60 1.59 0.47
C LEU A 106 -7.65 0.65 1.22
N ALA A 107 -7.14 -0.39 0.58
CA ALA A 107 -6.10 -1.25 1.13
C ALA A 107 -4.79 -0.50 1.44
N VAL A 108 -4.56 0.65 0.79
CA VAL A 108 -3.36 1.49 0.98
C VAL A 108 -3.73 2.98 1.08
N ALA A 109 -4.90 3.29 1.67
CA ALA A 109 -5.44 4.65 1.73
C ALA A 109 -4.45 5.67 2.33
N ASP A 110 -3.73 5.28 3.38
CA ASP A 110 -2.71 6.13 4.03
C ASP A 110 -1.61 6.54 3.04
N HIS A 111 -1.18 5.63 2.16
CA HIS A 111 -0.18 5.96 1.14
C HIS A 111 -0.74 6.91 0.08
N VAL A 112 -2.02 6.76 -0.29
CA VAL A 112 -2.67 7.68 -1.25
C VAL A 112 -2.77 9.07 -0.64
N ASP A 113 -3.15 9.17 0.63
CA ASP A 113 -3.20 10.42 1.39
C ASP A 113 -1.82 11.11 1.43
N GLN A 114 -0.81 10.37 1.89
CA GLN A 114 0.56 10.84 2.07
C GLN A 114 1.29 11.16 0.77
N LYS A 115 0.81 10.69 -0.38
CA LYS A 115 1.46 10.93 -1.69
C LYS A 115 0.72 11.97 -2.53
N ALA A 116 -0.60 12.10 -2.40
CA ALA A 116 -1.40 12.86 -3.36
C ALA A 116 -2.49 13.75 -2.77
N ALA A 117 -2.93 13.55 -1.53
CA ALA A 117 -4.04 14.31 -0.98
C ALA A 117 -3.61 15.66 -0.38
N ALA A 118 -4.60 16.48 -0.06
CA ALA A 118 -4.41 17.69 0.72
C ALA A 118 -5.49 17.76 1.79
N GLY A 119 -5.14 18.36 2.93
CA GLY A 119 -6.00 18.48 4.10
C GLY A 119 -5.52 19.59 5.02
N PRO A 120 -6.09 19.72 6.22
CA PRO A 120 -5.75 20.81 7.14
C PRO A 120 -4.28 20.80 7.60
N ALA A 121 -3.64 19.64 7.67
CA ALA A 121 -2.26 19.53 8.17
C ALA A 121 -1.20 19.58 7.05
N ALA A 122 -1.53 19.15 5.83
CA ALA A 122 -0.56 19.02 4.75
C ALA A 122 -1.16 19.07 3.35
N THR A 123 -0.31 19.35 2.36
CA THR A 123 -0.59 19.18 0.93
C THR A 123 0.51 18.33 0.32
N ASN A 124 0.16 17.14 -0.16
CA ASN A 124 1.10 16.18 -0.71
C ASN A 124 1.00 16.17 -2.25
N GLU A 125 2.14 16.44 -2.90
CA GLU A 125 2.22 16.58 -4.36
C GLU A 125 3.16 15.56 -5.02
N LEU A 126 3.62 14.55 -4.26
CA LEU A 126 4.53 13.51 -4.73
C LEU A 126 3.94 12.68 -5.87
N MET A 127 2.61 12.56 -5.93
CA MET A 127 1.88 11.86 -6.98
C MET A 127 0.80 12.76 -7.64
N PRO A 128 0.57 12.58 -8.95
CA PRO A 128 1.34 11.73 -9.87
C PRO A 128 2.70 12.36 -10.25
N ILE A 129 3.72 11.54 -10.53
CA ILE A 129 5.08 11.99 -10.90
C ILE A 129 5.16 12.71 -12.26
N SER A 130 4.09 12.66 -13.05
CA SER A 130 4.01 13.28 -14.37
C SER A 130 2.60 13.76 -14.66
N ALA A 131 2.51 14.80 -15.50
CA ALA A 131 1.25 15.41 -15.88
C ALA A 131 0.24 14.42 -16.51
N PRO A 132 -1.08 14.69 -16.41
CA PRO A 132 -1.68 15.79 -15.65
C PRO A 132 -1.54 15.58 -14.13
N THR A 133 -1.39 16.67 -13.38
CA THR A 133 -1.37 16.66 -11.91
C THR A 133 -2.68 17.26 -11.38
N PRO A 134 -3.25 16.73 -10.28
CA PRO A 134 -4.43 17.31 -9.65
C PRO A 134 -4.17 18.73 -9.15
N THR A 135 -5.18 19.59 -9.25
CA THR A 135 -5.21 20.89 -8.57
C THR A 135 -5.34 20.73 -7.06
N LEU A 136 -5.02 21.78 -6.30
CA LEU A 136 -5.20 21.77 -4.85
C LEU A 136 -6.63 21.40 -4.42
N GLU A 137 -7.65 21.93 -5.11
CA GLU A 137 -9.06 21.63 -4.80
C GLU A 137 -9.38 20.14 -5.01
N GLU A 138 -8.86 19.52 -6.06
CA GLU A 138 -9.04 18.09 -6.31
C GLU A 138 -8.30 17.23 -5.27
N ARG A 139 -7.12 17.67 -4.80
CA ARG A 139 -6.39 16.99 -3.71
C ARG A 139 -7.13 17.08 -2.39
N GLN A 140 -7.78 18.21 -2.11
CA GLN A 140 -8.63 18.39 -0.94
C GLN A 140 -9.85 17.46 -1.00
N LYS A 141 -10.50 17.35 -2.16
CA LYS A 141 -11.58 16.37 -2.38
C LYS A 141 -11.10 14.93 -2.23
N LEU A 142 -9.87 14.62 -2.66
CA LEU A 142 -9.26 13.31 -2.43
C LEU A 142 -9.12 12.99 -0.94
N GLY A 143 -8.58 13.92 -0.14
CA GLY A 143 -8.45 13.77 1.30
C GLY A 143 -9.81 13.59 2.01
N GLU A 144 -10.79 14.43 1.66
CA GLU A 144 -12.16 14.32 2.17
C GLU A 144 -12.78 12.96 1.84
N TRP A 145 -12.73 12.55 0.56
CA TRP A 145 -13.31 11.31 0.11
C TRP A 145 -12.67 10.09 0.79
N LEU A 146 -11.34 10.04 0.90
CA LEU A 146 -10.63 8.98 1.62
C LEU A 146 -11.09 8.89 3.07
N ALA A 147 -11.14 10.03 3.78
CA ALA A 147 -11.61 10.08 5.15
C ALA A 147 -13.06 9.58 5.29
N CYS A 148 -13.92 9.90 4.32
CA CYS A 148 -15.31 9.45 4.31
C CYS A 148 -15.46 7.95 4.01
N GLU A 149 -14.68 7.36 3.12
CA GLU A 149 -14.77 5.91 2.89
C GLU A 149 -14.22 5.12 4.07
N LEU A 150 -13.12 5.57 4.68
CA LEU A 150 -12.55 4.94 5.87
C LEU A 150 -13.49 5.00 7.08
N ALA A 151 -14.27 6.08 7.23
CA ALA A 151 -15.25 6.20 8.30
C ALA A 151 -16.46 5.26 8.16
N LYS A 152 -16.68 4.65 6.99
CA LYS A 152 -17.78 3.70 6.72
C LYS A 152 -17.38 2.23 6.94
N MET A 153 -16.09 1.94 7.11
CA MET A 153 -15.53 0.60 7.30
C MET A 153 -15.63 0.14 8.76
#